data_AF-A0A656QDI9-F1
#
_entry.id   AF-A0A656QDI9-F1
#
_cell.length_a   1.000
_cell.length_b   1.000
_cell.length_c   1.000
_cell.angle_alpha   90.00
_cell.angle_beta   90.00
_cell.angle_gamma   90.00
#
_symmetry.space_group_name_H-M   'P 1'
#
loop_
_entity.id
_entity.type
_entity.pdbx_description
1 polymer ?
#
loop_
_entity_poly.entity_id
_entity_poly.type
_entity_poly.pdbx_seq_one_letter_code
_entity_poly.pdbx_strand_id
1 'polypeptide(L)'
;MSSVLSLPMQNQIVDSVLIQVSAYLNDARIKKDILALGASALCEAASLAEAHSEPLIVAAHSLGTVVALEALADFKEREVDLLITIGSPLSTETVASRMNQRARRWPSIVRTWVNFSDPDDLVALHHSIDRRNFLRTCPDHHFAAVFNIGDVINHMDNHHGIAGYLDDPVVAQIITSARQAST
;
A
#
# COMPACT_ATOMS: atom_id res chain seq x y z
N MET A 1 -28.48 0.50 14.77
CA MET A 1 -28.22 -0.22 13.51
C MET A 1 -27.13 -1.21 13.82
N SER A 2 -27.47 -2.51 13.79
CA SER A 2 -26.68 -3.58 14.40
C SER A 2 -25.52 -3.98 13.50
N SER A 3 -24.32 -4.08 14.06
CA SER A 3 -23.12 -4.53 13.35
C SER A 3 -23.35 -5.94 12.78
N VAL A 4 -23.09 -6.12 11.49
CA VAL A 4 -23.34 -7.36 10.73
C VAL A 4 -22.38 -8.49 11.12
N LEU A 5 -21.33 -8.21 11.89
CA LEU A 5 -20.31 -9.18 12.29
C LEU A 5 -20.32 -9.43 13.80
N SER A 6 -20.11 -10.68 14.21
CA SER A 6 -19.98 -11.06 15.61
C SER A 6 -18.66 -10.52 16.20
N LEU A 7 -18.67 -10.14 17.49
CA LEU A 7 -17.48 -9.65 18.21
C LEU A 7 -16.25 -10.59 18.07
N PRO A 8 -16.38 -11.92 18.08
CA PRO A 8 -15.26 -12.84 17.83
C PRO A 8 -14.70 -12.75 16.41
N MET A 9 -15.56 -12.53 15.41
CA MET A 9 -15.13 -12.34 14.01
C MET A 9 -14.40 -11.00 13.84
N GLN A 10 -14.90 -9.95 14.48
CA GLN A 10 -14.24 -8.64 14.54
C GLN A 10 -12.85 -8.76 15.18
N ASN A 11 -12.74 -9.49 16.30
CA ASN A 11 -11.46 -9.74 16.95
C ASN A 11 -10.51 -10.58 16.09
N GLN A 12 -10.98 -11.60 15.35
CA GLN A 12 -10.11 -12.37 14.45
C GLN A 12 -9.56 -11.56 13.28
N ILE A 13 -10.33 -10.60 12.74
CA ILE A 13 -9.88 -9.71 11.65
C ILE A 13 -8.84 -8.72 12.18
N VAL A 14 -9.16 -8.09 13.32
CA VAL A 14 -8.26 -7.19 14.04
C VAL A 14 -6.98 -7.93 14.42
N ASP A 15 -7.08 -9.11 15.01
CA ASP A 15 -5.94 -9.91 15.45
C ASP A 15 -5.11 -10.39 14.24
N SER A 16 -5.70 -10.97 13.20
CA SER A 16 -4.89 -11.51 12.07
C SER A 16 -4.14 -10.45 11.27
N VAL A 17 -4.77 -9.30 10.98
CA VAL A 17 -4.13 -8.20 10.23
C VAL A 17 -3.16 -7.43 11.12
N LEU A 18 -3.56 -7.10 12.35
CA LEU A 18 -2.65 -6.41 13.28
C LEU A 18 -1.50 -7.31 13.72
N ILE A 19 -1.66 -8.63 13.81
CA ILE A 19 -0.55 -9.55 14.15
C ILE A 19 0.53 -9.48 13.08
N GLN A 20 0.17 -9.53 11.78
CA GLN A 20 1.17 -9.47 10.71
C GLN A 20 1.89 -8.12 10.69
N VAL A 21 1.12 -7.02 10.75
CA VAL A 21 1.69 -5.66 10.82
C VAL A 21 2.56 -5.47 12.06
N SER A 22 2.09 -5.96 13.21
CA SER A 22 2.82 -5.90 14.48
C SER A 22 4.10 -6.74 14.44
N ALA A 23 4.05 -7.97 13.92
CA ALA A 23 5.22 -8.83 13.81
C ALA A 23 6.30 -8.18 12.93
N TYR A 24 5.90 -7.64 11.78
CA TYR A 24 6.82 -6.92 10.89
C TYR A 24 7.42 -5.67 11.54
N LEU A 25 6.62 -4.88 12.26
CA LEU A 25 7.10 -3.62 12.85
C LEU A 25 7.89 -3.81 14.15
N ASN A 26 7.68 -4.91 14.88
CA ASN A 26 8.24 -5.10 16.22
C ASN A 26 9.33 -6.18 16.31
N ASP A 27 9.42 -7.14 15.38
CA ASP A 27 10.52 -8.11 15.32
C ASP A 27 11.51 -7.74 14.22
N ALA A 28 12.72 -7.33 14.61
CA ALA A 28 13.76 -6.88 13.68
C ALA A 28 14.24 -7.96 12.70
N ARG A 29 14.15 -9.26 13.06
CA ARG A 29 14.53 -10.36 12.16
C ARG A 29 13.46 -10.56 11.11
N ILE A 30 12.19 -10.64 11.54
CA ILE A 30 11.04 -10.72 10.61
C ILE A 30 11.07 -9.52 9.67
N LYS A 31 11.26 -8.31 10.21
CA LYS A 31 11.36 -7.09 9.41
C LYS A 31 12.45 -7.20 8.34
N LYS A 32 13.66 -7.59 8.75
CA LYS A 32 14.81 -7.72 7.85
C LYS A 32 14.54 -8.73 6.74
N ASP A 33 14.01 -9.91 7.08
CA ASP A 33 13.79 -10.99 6.13
C ASP A 33 12.68 -10.64 5.13
N ILE A 34 11.55 -10.09 5.60
CA ILE A 34 10.45 -9.66 4.73
C ILE A 34 10.85 -8.48 3.86
N LEU A 35 11.60 -7.50 4.40
CA LEU A 35 12.10 -6.37 3.62
C LEU A 35 13.08 -6.81 2.53
N ALA A 36 13.94 -7.80 2.81
CA ALA A 36 14.84 -8.38 1.82
C ALA A 36 14.08 -9.07 0.68
N LEU A 37 12.98 -9.78 0.99
CA LEU A 37 12.10 -10.36 -0.03
C LEU A 37 11.45 -9.27 -0.90
N GLY A 38 10.92 -8.21 -0.29
CA GLY A 38 10.32 -7.09 -1.01
C GLY A 38 11.32 -6.38 -1.92
N ALA A 39 12.53 -6.11 -1.42
CA ALA A 39 13.61 -5.52 -2.23
C ALA A 39 14.02 -6.41 -3.40
N SER A 40 14.17 -7.73 -3.17
CA SER A 40 14.49 -8.68 -4.25
C SER A 40 13.42 -8.69 -5.34
N ALA A 41 12.14 -8.72 -4.96
CA ALA A 41 11.03 -8.71 -5.92
C ALA A 41 10.99 -7.42 -6.74
N LEU A 42 11.29 -6.26 -6.14
CA LEU A 42 11.40 -4.99 -6.86
C LEU A 42 12.54 -5.00 -7.87
N CYS A 43 13.73 -5.49 -7.49
CA CYS A 43 14.87 -5.56 -8.40
C CYS A 43 14.63 -6.52 -9.58
N GLU A 44 13.99 -7.66 -9.33
CA GLU A 44 13.60 -8.61 -10.38
C GLU A 44 12.59 -7.98 -11.33
N ALA A 45 11.50 -7.41 -10.81
CA ALA A 45 10.47 -6.75 -11.60
C ALA A 45 11.03 -5.60 -12.43
N ALA A 46 11.93 -4.79 -11.87
CA ALA A 46 12.57 -3.69 -12.58
C ALA A 46 13.47 -4.18 -13.72
N SER A 47 14.20 -5.28 -13.50
CA SER A 47 15.04 -5.88 -14.54
C SER A 47 14.21 -6.41 -15.70
N LEU A 48 13.07 -7.06 -15.41
CA LEU A 48 12.13 -7.54 -16.41
C LEU A 48 11.47 -6.39 -17.17
N ALA A 49 10.99 -5.37 -16.46
CA ALA A 49 10.37 -4.20 -17.07
C ALA A 49 11.34 -3.47 -18.00
N GLU A 50 12.61 -3.34 -17.62
CA GLU A 50 13.67 -2.78 -18.49
C GLU A 50 13.90 -3.65 -19.73
N ALA A 51 14.07 -4.96 -19.55
CA ALA A 51 14.33 -5.89 -20.66
C ALA A 51 13.21 -5.91 -21.71
N HIS A 52 11.96 -5.67 -21.28
CA HIS A 52 10.79 -5.66 -22.14
C HIS A 52 10.31 -4.25 -22.52
N SER A 53 10.98 -3.20 -22.06
CA SER A 53 10.53 -1.80 -22.23
C SER A 53 9.08 -1.58 -21.74
N GLU A 54 8.72 -2.25 -20.65
CA GLU A 54 7.40 -2.17 -20.01
C GLU A 54 7.42 -1.21 -18.81
N PRO A 55 6.27 -0.67 -18.37
CA PRO A 55 6.19 0.13 -17.15
C PRO A 55 6.44 -0.73 -15.90
N LEU A 56 7.09 -0.15 -14.90
CA LEU A 56 7.24 -0.77 -13.58
C LEU A 56 6.08 -0.34 -12.67
N ILE A 57 5.18 -1.29 -12.39
CA ILE A 57 4.00 -1.08 -11.54
C ILE A 57 4.17 -1.87 -10.25
N VAL A 58 3.98 -1.20 -9.11
CA VAL A 58 4.01 -1.82 -7.78
C VAL A 58 2.62 -1.76 -7.18
N ALA A 59 1.96 -2.91 -7.03
CA ALA A 59 0.69 -3.01 -6.33
C ALA A 59 0.88 -3.71 -4.99
N ALA A 60 0.39 -3.10 -3.92
CA ALA A 60 0.57 -3.57 -2.56
C ALA A 60 -0.72 -3.46 -1.76
N HIS A 61 -0.98 -4.47 -0.92
CA HIS A 61 -2.18 -4.56 -0.11
C HIS A 61 -1.82 -4.73 1.37
N SER A 62 -2.59 -4.09 2.26
CA SER A 62 -2.45 -4.24 3.72
C SER A 62 -1.00 -4.05 4.20
N LEU A 63 -0.42 -4.99 4.96
CA LEU A 63 0.99 -4.97 5.36
C LEU A 63 1.95 -4.78 4.18
N GLY A 64 1.62 -5.34 3.01
CA GLY A 64 2.42 -5.18 1.80
C GLY A 64 2.64 -3.71 1.45
N THR A 65 1.72 -2.80 1.77
CA THR A 65 1.89 -1.36 1.53
C THR A 65 3.01 -0.75 2.39
N VAL A 66 3.16 -1.23 3.63
CA VAL A 66 4.25 -0.84 4.53
C VAL A 66 5.58 -1.37 4.00
N VAL A 67 5.62 -2.65 3.62
CA VAL A 67 6.82 -3.30 3.07
C VAL A 67 7.25 -2.64 1.77
N ALA A 68 6.32 -2.36 0.86
CA ALA A 68 6.59 -1.73 -0.43
C ALA A 68 7.23 -0.35 -0.25
N LEU A 69 6.68 0.51 0.62
CA LEU A 69 7.28 1.82 0.86
C LEU A 69 8.64 1.75 1.55
N GLU A 70 8.85 0.81 2.47
CA GLU A 70 10.16 0.63 3.10
C GLU A 70 11.20 0.10 2.10
N ALA A 71 10.81 -0.78 1.18
CA ALA A 71 11.70 -1.26 0.13
C ALA A 71 12.01 -0.16 -0.90
N LEU A 72 10.98 0.60 -1.31
CA LEU A 72 11.13 1.73 -2.23
C LEU A 72 11.97 2.88 -1.66
N ALA A 73 12.08 2.99 -0.33
CA ALA A 73 12.86 4.05 0.31
C ALA A 73 14.37 3.99 -0.02
N ASP A 74 14.89 2.80 -0.34
CA ASP A 74 16.29 2.59 -0.71
C ASP A 74 16.47 2.08 -2.16
N PHE A 75 15.37 1.84 -2.89
CA PHE A 75 15.35 1.42 -4.30
C PHE A 75 15.77 2.57 -5.24
N LYS A 76 16.69 2.30 -6.17
CA LYS A 76 17.31 3.30 -7.06
C LYS A 76 17.52 2.80 -8.50
N GLU A 77 17.06 1.59 -8.80
CA GLU A 77 17.38 0.87 -10.02
C GLU A 77 16.63 1.44 -11.23
N ARG A 78 15.38 1.89 -11.04
CA ARG A 78 14.50 2.39 -12.10
C ARG A 78 13.38 3.24 -11.51
N GLU A 79 12.82 4.16 -12.28
CA GLU A 79 11.57 4.84 -11.91
C GLU A 79 10.40 3.84 -11.79
N VAL A 80 9.46 4.10 -10.88
CA VAL A 80 8.21 3.34 -10.72
C VAL A 80 7.10 4.19 -11.30
N ASP A 81 6.51 3.71 -12.39
CA ASP A 81 5.47 4.42 -13.14
C ASP A 81 4.20 4.59 -12.31
N LEU A 82 3.84 3.55 -11.55
CA LEU A 82 2.65 3.53 -10.73
C LEU A 82 2.85 2.72 -9.45
N LEU A 83 2.63 3.36 -8.31
CA LEU A 83 2.45 2.73 -7.01
C LEU A 83 0.95 2.67 -6.69
N ILE A 84 0.45 1.47 -6.38
CA ILE A 84 -0.92 1.23 -5.95
C ILE A 84 -0.89 0.69 -4.52
N THR A 85 -1.57 1.38 -3.61
CA THR A 85 -1.81 0.91 -2.25
C THR A 85 -3.28 0.57 -2.06
N ILE A 86 -3.58 -0.58 -1.46
CA ILE A 86 -4.94 -1.10 -1.30
C ILE A 86 -5.16 -1.48 0.16
N GLY A 87 -6.28 -1.04 0.76
CA GLY A 87 -6.60 -1.39 2.16
C GLY A 87 -5.45 -1.03 3.11
N SER A 88 -4.86 0.15 2.93
CA SER A 88 -3.56 0.47 3.53
C SER A 88 -3.68 0.97 4.97
N PRO A 89 -2.90 0.42 5.94
CA PRO A 89 -2.85 0.93 7.31
C PRO A 89 -1.95 2.17 7.47
N LEU A 90 -1.32 2.66 6.39
CA LEU A 90 -0.31 3.74 6.42
C LEU A 90 -0.82 5.05 7.04
N SER A 91 -2.12 5.31 6.90
CA SER A 91 -2.73 6.52 7.44
C SER A 91 -2.85 6.51 8.97
N THR A 92 -2.61 5.36 9.62
CA THR A 92 -2.65 5.21 11.08
C THR A 92 -1.30 5.57 11.72
N GLU A 93 -1.27 6.54 12.64
CA GLU A 93 -0.04 6.96 13.33
C GLU A 93 0.65 5.81 14.09
N THR A 94 -0.10 4.84 14.62
CA THR A 94 0.43 3.64 15.28
C THR A 94 1.30 2.78 14.33
N VAL A 95 1.00 2.78 13.04
CA VAL A 95 1.80 2.11 12.01
C VAL A 95 2.90 3.04 11.52
N ALA A 96 2.54 4.26 11.10
CA ALA A 96 3.48 5.22 10.55
C ALA A 96 4.63 5.56 11.52
N SER A 97 4.38 5.69 12.82
CA SER A 97 5.42 6.01 13.81
C SER A 97 6.52 4.95 13.92
N ARG A 98 6.25 3.69 13.56
CA ARG A 98 7.18 2.55 13.65
C ARG A 98 7.89 2.21 12.34
N MET A 99 7.51 2.86 11.25
CA MET A 99 8.17 2.71 9.95
C MET A 99 9.51 3.47 9.91
N ASN A 100 10.38 3.05 9.00
CA ASN A 100 11.59 3.79 8.64
C ASN A 100 11.23 5.23 8.25
N GLN A 101 11.92 6.21 8.82
CA GLN A 101 11.65 7.62 8.57
C GLN A 101 11.72 8.01 7.09
N ARG A 102 12.59 7.36 6.30
CA ARG A 102 12.69 7.60 4.85
C ARG A 102 11.44 7.16 4.10
N ALA A 103 10.83 6.05 4.53
CA ALA A 103 9.61 5.49 3.93
C ALA A 103 8.35 6.31 4.23
N ARG A 104 8.41 7.25 5.19
CA ARG A 104 7.30 8.16 5.54
C ARG A 104 7.33 9.47 4.76
N ARG A 105 8.18 9.53 3.75
CA ARG A 105 8.25 10.61 2.76
C ARG A 105 7.68 10.11 1.45
N TRP A 106 7.38 11.03 0.56
CA TRP A 106 7.09 10.66 -0.82
C TRP A 106 8.28 9.89 -1.42
N PRO A 107 8.10 8.67 -1.95
CA PRO A 107 9.15 7.96 -2.67
C PRO A 107 9.41 8.71 -3.98
N SER A 108 10.51 9.48 -4.05
CA SER A 108 10.83 10.36 -5.19
C SER A 108 10.93 9.65 -6.54
N ILE A 109 11.08 8.34 -6.50
CA ILE A 109 11.23 7.43 -7.63
C ILE A 109 9.85 7.06 -8.24
N VAL A 110 8.76 7.36 -7.54
CA VAL A 110 7.40 7.03 -7.96
C VAL A 110 6.80 8.24 -8.68
N ARG A 111 6.36 8.02 -9.94
CA ARG A 111 5.68 9.05 -10.74
C ARG A 111 4.26 9.31 -10.24
N THR A 112 3.50 8.23 -10.06
CA THR A 112 2.08 8.28 -9.72
C THR A 112 1.80 7.35 -8.57
N TRP A 113 1.04 7.82 -7.57
CA TRP A 113 0.58 7.01 -6.45
C TRP A 113 -0.94 7.08 -6.35
N VAL A 114 -1.58 5.92 -6.50
CA VAL A 114 -3.02 5.72 -6.28
C VAL A 114 -3.22 4.91 -5.00
N ASN A 115 -4.13 5.36 -4.14
CA ASN A 115 -4.55 4.65 -2.94
C ASN A 115 -6.02 4.30 -3.02
N PHE A 116 -6.34 3.02 -2.83
CA PHE A 116 -7.70 2.49 -2.77
C PHE A 116 -8.04 2.09 -1.34
N SER A 117 -9.23 2.46 -0.90
CA SER A 117 -9.78 2.04 0.38
C SER A 117 -11.28 1.88 0.30
N ASP A 118 -11.79 0.88 1.02
CA ASP A 118 -13.21 0.75 1.34
C ASP A 118 -13.51 1.54 2.64
N PRO A 119 -14.59 2.35 2.69
CA PRO A 119 -15.07 3.02 3.91
C PRO A 119 -15.29 2.10 5.11
N ASP A 120 -15.62 0.82 4.87
CA ASP A 120 -15.90 -0.19 5.89
C ASP A 120 -14.66 -1.07 6.21
N ASP A 121 -13.53 -0.85 5.52
CA ASP A 121 -12.25 -1.51 5.85
C ASP A 121 -11.62 -0.89 7.10
N LEU A 122 -11.80 -1.58 8.23
CA LEU A 122 -11.28 -1.18 9.54
C LEU A 122 -9.74 -1.11 9.64
N VAL A 123 -9.02 -1.66 8.67
CA VAL A 123 -7.55 -1.55 8.62
C VAL A 123 -7.14 -0.24 7.96
N ALA A 124 -7.95 0.27 7.03
CA ALA A 124 -7.73 1.50 6.27
C ALA A 124 -8.41 2.73 6.92
N LEU A 125 -8.37 2.86 8.25
CA LEU A 125 -9.19 3.76 9.09
C LEU A 125 -9.38 5.22 8.63
N HIS A 126 -8.41 5.83 7.95
CA HIS A 126 -8.53 7.22 7.49
C HIS A 126 -8.82 7.35 6.00
N HIS A 127 -8.83 6.25 5.24
CA HIS A 127 -9.18 6.10 3.82
C HIS A 127 -8.35 6.94 2.82
N SER A 128 -7.65 7.98 3.29
CA SER A 128 -6.73 8.80 2.53
C SER A 128 -5.29 8.69 3.05
N ILE A 129 -4.34 8.77 2.15
CA ILE A 129 -2.93 9.00 2.44
C ILE A 129 -2.60 10.41 1.96
N ASP A 130 -2.29 11.33 2.88
CA ASP A 130 -1.98 12.71 2.55
C ASP A 130 -1.12 13.40 3.64
N ARG A 131 -0.85 14.70 3.46
CA ARG A 131 0.00 15.49 4.36
C ARG A 131 -0.60 15.71 5.76
N ARG A 132 -1.90 15.48 5.95
CA ARG A 132 -2.58 15.58 7.26
C ARG A 132 -2.34 14.32 8.10
N ASN A 133 -1.99 13.20 7.48
CA ASN A 133 -1.69 11.93 8.15
C ASN A 133 -0.25 11.45 7.88
N PHE A 134 -0.04 10.54 6.94
CA PHE A 134 1.19 9.83 6.67
C PHE A 134 2.31 10.72 6.13
N LEU A 135 1.99 11.62 5.19
CA LEU A 135 2.98 12.47 4.50
C LEU A 135 3.28 13.78 5.25
N ARG A 136 2.93 13.87 6.54
CA ARG A 136 3.12 15.08 7.36
C ARG A 136 4.58 15.55 7.44
N THR A 137 5.54 14.64 7.28
CA THR A 137 6.98 14.95 7.31
C THR A 137 7.60 15.19 5.94
N CYS A 138 6.78 15.18 4.88
CA CYS A 138 7.25 15.40 3.52
C CYS A 138 7.49 16.90 3.27
N PRO A 139 8.68 17.31 2.77
CA PRO A 139 8.97 18.73 2.52
C PRO A 139 8.01 19.39 1.53
N ASP A 140 7.71 20.68 1.76
CA ASP A 140 6.64 21.40 1.06
C ASP A 140 6.78 21.51 -0.46
N HIS A 141 8.00 21.41 -0.99
CA HIS A 141 8.29 21.51 -2.43
C HIS A 141 7.84 20.30 -3.26
N HIS A 142 7.36 19.21 -2.63
CA HIS A 142 6.73 18.10 -3.37
C HIS A 142 5.22 18.33 -3.52
N PHE A 143 4.78 18.78 -4.70
CA PHE A 143 3.36 18.84 -5.10
C PHE A 143 2.73 17.45 -5.34
N ALA A 144 3.26 16.40 -4.71
CA ALA A 144 2.84 15.05 -4.96
C ALA A 144 1.59 14.73 -4.13
N ALA A 145 0.43 14.81 -4.77
CA ALA A 145 -0.82 14.31 -4.23
C ALA A 145 -0.92 12.81 -4.48
N VAL A 146 -1.28 12.05 -3.45
CA VAL A 146 -1.77 10.68 -3.65
C VAL A 146 -3.19 10.77 -4.18
N PHE A 147 -3.48 10.05 -5.26
CA PHE A 147 -4.83 9.92 -5.79
C PHE A 147 -5.60 8.92 -4.92
N ASN A 148 -6.40 9.44 -3.97
CA ASN A 148 -7.17 8.62 -3.05
C ASN A 148 -8.55 8.32 -3.64
N ILE A 149 -8.83 7.04 -3.87
CA ILE A 149 -10.13 6.49 -4.29
C ILE A 149 -10.69 5.76 -3.08
N GLY A 150 -11.55 6.46 -2.35
CA GLY A 150 -12.03 6.05 -1.02
C GLY A 150 -13.42 5.46 -1.00
N ASP A 151 -14.01 5.18 -2.15
CA ASP A 151 -15.37 4.71 -2.35
C ASP A 151 -15.43 3.31 -2.98
N VAL A 152 -14.35 2.53 -2.85
CA VAL A 152 -14.34 1.12 -3.27
C VAL A 152 -15.29 0.33 -2.37
N ILE A 153 -16.15 -0.50 -2.97
CA ILE A 153 -17.06 -1.37 -2.24
C ILE A 153 -16.51 -2.79 -2.27
N ASN A 154 -15.72 -3.14 -1.26
CA ASN A 154 -15.20 -4.49 -1.08
C ASN A 154 -16.30 -5.39 -0.52
N HIS A 155 -16.91 -6.17 -1.42
CA HIS A 155 -18.04 -7.04 -1.11
C HIS A 155 -17.72 -8.25 -0.21
N MET A 156 -16.45 -8.43 0.17
CA MET A 156 -16.02 -9.52 1.06
C MET A 156 -16.46 -9.23 2.50
N ASP A 157 -16.80 -10.27 3.27
CA ASP A 157 -17.32 -10.13 4.64
C ASP A 157 -16.44 -9.28 5.58
N ASN A 158 -15.12 -9.21 5.35
CA ASN A 158 -14.19 -8.44 6.17
C ASN A 158 -13.81 -7.07 5.58
N HIS A 159 -14.32 -6.70 4.40
CA HIS A 159 -14.00 -5.49 3.63
C HIS A 159 -12.51 -5.25 3.34
N HIS A 160 -11.63 -6.16 3.75
CA HIS A 160 -10.18 -6.03 3.70
C HIS A 160 -9.54 -7.03 2.73
N GLY A 161 -10.25 -8.08 2.34
CA GLY A 161 -9.72 -9.10 1.42
C GLY A 161 -9.34 -8.48 0.06
N ILE A 162 -8.12 -8.74 -0.41
CA ILE A 162 -7.61 -8.17 -1.67
C ILE A 162 -8.50 -8.51 -2.88
N ALA A 163 -9.15 -9.68 -2.89
CA ALA A 163 -10.02 -10.10 -3.98
C ALA A 163 -11.16 -9.11 -4.23
N GLY A 164 -11.88 -8.68 -3.20
CA GLY A 164 -12.99 -7.74 -3.38
C GLY A 164 -12.56 -6.33 -3.77
N TYR A 165 -11.30 -5.94 -3.49
CA TYR A 165 -10.71 -4.74 -4.08
C TYR A 165 -10.38 -4.91 -5.56
N LEU A 166 -9.80 -6.05 -5.96
CA LEU A 166 -9.39 -6.28 -7.35
C LEU A 166 -10.56 -6.53 -8.30
N ASP A 167 -11.69 -7.02 -7.77
CA ASP A 167 -12.92 -7.20 -8.53
C ASP A 167 -13.70 -5.88 -8.73
N ASP A 168 -13.27 -4.79 -8.07
CA ASP A 168 -13.83 -3.46 -8.31
C ASP A 168 -13.46 -2.96 -9.73
N PRO A 169 -14.44 -2.52 -10.55
CA PRO A 169 -14.18 -2.12 -11.92
C PRO A 169 -13.19 -0.96 -12.07
N VAL A 170 -13.19 0.00 -11.13
CA VAL A 170 -12.29 1.16 -11.18
C VAL A 170 -10.87 0.73 -10.85
N VAL A 171 -10.70 -0.12 -9.83
CA VAL A 171 -9.40 -0.70 -9.47
C VAL A 171 -8.83 -1.50 -10.64
N ALA A 172 -9.62 -2.41 -11.21
CA ALA A 172 -9.22 -3.25 -12.34
C ALA A 172 -8.86 -2.41 -13.58
N GLN A 173 -9.64 -1.36 -13.86
CA GLN A 173 -9.39 -0.46 -14.98
C GLN A 173 -8.08 0.31 -14.82
N ILE A 174 -7.78 0.84 -13.63
CA ILE A 174 -6.54 1.59 -13.36
C ILE A 174 -5.31 0.69 -13.53
N ILE A 175 -5.35 -0.52 -12.96
CA ILE A 175 -4.26 -1.50 -13.10
C ILE A 175 -4.03 -1.86 -14.57
N THR A 176 -5.11 -2.12 -15.31
CA THR A 176 -5.02 -2.56 -16.72
C THR A 176 -4.55 -1.42 -17.64
N SER A 177 -5.04 -0.20 -17.40
CA SER A 177 -4.69 0.98 -18.21
C SER A 177 -3.23 1.39 -18.02
N ALA A 178 -2.69 1.23 -16.80
CA ALA A 178 -1.29 1.51 -16.50
C ALA A 178 -0.32 0.65 -17.33
N ARG A 179 -0.72 -0.56 -17.73
CA ARG A 179 0.09 -1.41 -18.63
C ARG A 179 0.13 -0.90 -20.06
N GLN A 180 -0.86 -0.11 -20.50
CA GLN A 180 -1.05 0.31 -21.88
C GLN A 180 -0.51 1.71 -22.18
N ALA A 181 -0.21 2.51 -21.15
CA ALA A 181 0.14 3.93 -21.31
C ALA A 181 1.61 4.21 -21.70
N SER A 182 2.41 3.19 -22.01
CA SER A 182 3.85 3.32 -22.31
C SER A 182 4.22 3.25 -23.80
N THR A 183 3.26 3.48 -24.70
CA THR A 183 3.50 3.70 -26.15
C THR A 183 3.45 5.17 -26.52
#